data_AF-A0A0K2UUP1-F1
#
_entry.id   AF-A0A0K2UUP1-F1
#
_cell.length_a   1.000
_cell.length_b   1.000
_cell.length_c   1.000
_cell.angle_alpha   90.00
_cell.angle_beta   90.00
_cell.angle_gamma   90.00
#
_symmetry.space_group_name_H-M   'P 1'
#
loop_
_entity.id
_entity.type
_entity.pdbx_description
1 polymer ?
#
loop_
_entity_poly.entity_id
_entity_poly.type
_entity_poly.pdbx_seq_one_letter_code
_entity_poly.pdbx_strand_id
1 'polypeptide(L)'
;MKYTLFYLFGILLIRSFKVQGYQAKKLNSSISRYAPIVREFIICPFTSGVKLDCDVDGDIEVNFAFYGREKNTYLCMEDSIGLVPPPNVCYIDGDEEIMYKKCNGKNTCSIFVDPADAGDCADSIPYVFIRHTCTNFVTPSIEASTAAPGSDTANIFDRSLSSHFETQYEAQPWLTLTLNKSMIVTRVTVHFHDDEKFIDPSKVVVQVTNASDTANESSPINTSGSRTCFKDAWLGMTYYCFNNDANDAMVIFSKVPGALGIKEVVISTVPEFVDIA
;
A
#
# COMPACT_ATOMS: atom_id res chain seq x y z
N MET A 1 -9.69 73.70 -35.77
CA MET A 1 -10.72 73.89 -34.72
C MET A 1 -11.02 72.55 -34.10
N LYS A 2 -11.07 72.53 -32.77
CA LYS A 2 -11.19 71.36 -31.86
C LYS A 2 -12.58 70.71 -31.95
N TYR A 3 -12.67 69.38 -31.89
CA TYR A 3 -13.82 68.64 -31.35
C TYR A 3 -13.37 67.30 -30.72
N THR A 4 -13.06 67.39 -29.42
CA THR A 4 -13.69 66.73 -28.26
C THR A 4 -14.40 65.37 -28.43
N LEU A 5 -13.92 64.39 -27.62
CA LEU A 5 -14.53 63.25 -26.91
C LEU A 5 -15.79 62.54 -27.48
N PHE A 6 -15.72 61.20 -27.54
CA PHE A 6 -16.54 60.29 -26.71
C PHE A 6 -15.95 58.86 -26.74
N TYR A 7 -15.19 58.50 -25.71
CA TYR A 7 -14.81 57.11 -25.42
C TYR A 7 -15.82 56.59 -24.40
N LEU A 8 -16.73 55.71 -24.81
CA LEU A 8 -17.72 55.06 -23.95
C LEU A 8 -17.43 53.56 -23.90
N PHE A 9 -16.93 53.13 -22.73
CA PHE A 9 -17.31 51.93 -21.99
C PHE A 9 -17.47 50.61 -22.79
N GLY A 10 -16.36 49.90 -22.96
CA GLY A 10 -16.35 48.43 -23.05
C GLY A 10 -15.99 47.83 -21.70
N ILE A 11 -16.99 47.63 -20.84
CA ILE A 11 -16.85 46.94 -19.55
C ILE A 11 -16.42 45.49 -19.83
N LEU A 12 -15.18 45.16 -19.47
CA LEU A 12 -14.71 43.78 -19.32
C LEU A 12 -15.61 43.08 -18.28
N LEU A 13 -16.52 42.24 -18.73
CA LEU A 13 -17.13 41.21 -17.89
C LEU A 13 -16.09 40.10 -17.67
N ILE A 14 -15.21 40.30 -16.68
CA ILE A 14 -14.47 39.21 -16.06
C ILE A 14 -15.50 38.39 -15.29
N ARG A 15 -16.12 37.41 -15.95
CA ARG A 15 -16.85 36.36 -15.25
C ARG A 15 -15.82 35.60 -14.42
N SER A 16 -15.84 35.88 -13.13
CA SER A 16 -15.16 35.10 -12.10
C SER A 16 -15.70 33.68 -12.18
N PHE A 17 -14.97 32.79 -12.87
CA PHE A 17 -15.17 31.37 -12.72
C PHE A 17 -14.79 31.03 -11.28
N LYS A 18 -15.81 30.84 -10.44
CA LYS A 18 -15.66 30.11 -9.17
C LYS A 18 -15.17 28.72 -9.55
N VAL A 19 -13.86 28.51 -9.43
CA VAL A 19 -13.28 27.17 -9.33
C VAL A 19 -13.79 26.62 -8.00
N GLN A 20 -14.89 25.87 -8.09
CA GLN A 20 -15.43 25.12 -6.98
C GLN A 20 -14.37 24.08 -6.64
N GLY A 21 -13.65 24.34 -5.55
CA GLY A 21 -12.55 23.51 -5.09
C GLY A 21 -13.02 22.07 -5.02
N TYR A 22 -12.45 21.24 -5.90
CA TYR A 22 -12.46 19.79 -5.74
C TYR A 22 -11.74 19.52 -4.42
N GLN A 23 -12.50 19.28 -3.37
CA GLN A 23 -11.97 18.62 -2.18
C GLN A 23 -11.49 17.25 -2.67
N ALA A 24 -10.16 17.05 -2.68
CA ALA A 24 -9.59 15.73 -2.86
C ALA A 24 -10.10 14.86 -1.71
N LYS A 25 -11.15 14.10 -1.98
CA LYS A 25 -11.63 13.07 -1.06
C LYS A 25 -10.46 12.09 -0.92
N LYS A 26 -9.81 12.10 0.25
CA LYS A 26 -8.76 11.16 0.62
C LYS A 26 -9.34 9.76 0.44
N LEU A 27 -9.07 9.13 -0.70
CA LEU A 27 -9.35 7.71 -0.87
C LEU A 27 -8.41 7.00 0.09
N ASN A 28 -8.97 6.51 1.19
CA ASN A 28 -8.33 5.48 2.00
C ASN A 28 -8.34 4.20 1.16
N SER A 29 -7.48 4.12 0.14
CA SER A 29 -7.20 2.85 -0.52
C SER A 29 -6.28 2.07 0.41
N SER A 30 -6.78 1.02 1.03
CA SER A 30 -5.95 0.06 1.75
C SER A 30 -5.14 -0.70 0.71
N ILE A 31 -3.86 -0.36 0.58
CA ILE A 31 -2.96 -1.10 -0.30
C ILE A 31 -2.49 -2.28 0.55
N SER A 32 -3.12 -3.45 0.40
CA SER A 32 -2.60 -4.65 1.07
C SER A 32 -1.22 -4.96 0.46
N ARG A 33 -0.18 -4.63 1.21
CA ARG A 33 1.20 -4.91 0.86
C ARG A 33 1.58 -6.16 1.61
N TYR A 34 1.72 -7.28 0.91
CA TYR A 34 2.04 -8.60 1.48
C TYR A 34 3.55 -8.69 1.84
N ALA A 35 3.99 -7.69 2.61
CA ALA A 35 5.27 -7.04 2.88
C ALA A 35 5.72 -6.61 4.32
N PRO A 36 6.74 -7.16 5.05
CA PRO A 36 7.43 -6.33 6.05
C PRO A 36 8.30 -5.28 5.37
N ILE A 37 7.65 -4.17 4.98
CA ILE A 37 8.35 -2.90 4.81
C ILE A 37 8.58 -2.36 6.22
N VAL A 38 9.84 -2.12 6.56
CA VAL A 38 10.18 -1.40 7.79
C VAL A 38 9.66 0.02 7.65
N ARG A 39 8.71 0.40 8.51
CA ARG A 39 8.16 1.75 8.59
C ARG A 39 8.64 2.41 9.86
N GLU A 40 9.14 3.63 9.73
CA GLU A 40 9.65 4.44 10.83
C GLU A 40 8.78 5.67 11.05
N PHE A 41 8.50 5.99 12.30
CA PHE A 41 7.74 7.16 12.69
C PHE A 41 8.41 7.86 13.86
N ILE A 42 8.45 9.19 13.78
CA ILE A 42 8.79 10.09 14.88
C ILE A 42 7.51 10.81 15.27
N ILE A 43 7.14 10.74 16.54
CA ILE A 43 5.91 11.30 17.08
C ILE A 43 6.31 12.37 18.09
N CYS A 44 6.08 13.61 17.71
CA CYS A 44 6.40 14.78 18.53
C CYS A 44 5.31 15.01 19.59
N PRO A 45 5.67 15.59 20.74
CA PRO A 45 4.68 16.01 21.74
C PRO A 45 3.74 17.06 21.12
N PHE A 46 2.51 17.15 21.65
CA PHE A 46 1.46 18.08 21.19
C PHE A 46 0.94 17.85 19.76
N THR A 47 1.34 16.77 19.11
CA THR A 47 0.72 16.33 17.85
C THR A 47 -0.47 15.42 18.11
N SER A 48 -1.31 15.20 17.10
CA SER A 48 -2.45 14.28 17.17
C SER A 48 -2.06 12.79 17.25
N GLY A 49 -0.76 12.48 17.36
CA GLY A 49 -0.24 11.12 17.29
C GLY A 49 -0.21 10.54 15.87
N VAL A 50 0.17 9.26 15.79
CA VAL A 50 0.21 8.48 14.55
C VAL A 50 -0.64 7.23 14.68
N LYS A 51 -1.27 6.82 13.57
CA LYS A 51 -1.91 5.50 13.43
C LYS A 51 -0.98 4.60 12.62
N LEU A 52 -0.42 3.58 13.25
CA LEU A 52 0.19 2.44 12.57
C LEU A 52 -0.93 1.57 11.98
N ASP A 53 -0.74 1.11 10.76
CA ASP A 53 -1.77 0.42 9.99
C ASP A 53 -1.09 -0.59 9.04
N CYS A 54 -1.45 -1.86 9.20
CA CYS A 54 -1.03 -2.96 8.35
C CYS A 54 -2.03 -3.29 7.24
N ASP A 55 -2.90 -2.32 6.89
CA ASP A 55 -3.87 -2.44 5.82
C ASP A 55 -4.87 -3.58 6.10
N VAL A 56 -5.22 -4.41 5.11
CA VAL A 56 -6.41 -5.26 5.21
C VAL A 56 -6.18 -6.56 5.98
N ASP A 57 -4.97 -7.10 5.93
CA ASP A 57 -4.57 -8.30 6.66
C ASP A 57 -3.13 -8.15 7.13
N GLY A 58 -2.83 -8.68 8.31
CA GLY A 58 -1.50 -8.66 8.90
C GLY A 58 -1.43 -7.94 10.23
N ASP A 59 -0.39 -8.29 10.97
CA ASP A 59 -0.15 -7.87 12.34
C ASP A 59 1.05 -6.94 12.39
N ILE A 60 0.91 -5.84 13.10
CA ILE A 60 2.04 -4.98 13.47
C ILE A 60 3.00 -5.82 14.30
N GLU A 61 4.27 -5.82 13.88
CA GLU A 61 5.41 -6.29 14.65
C GLU A 61 6.33 -5.09 14.85
N VAL A 62 6.33 -4.53 16.05
CA VAL A 62 7.27 -3.49 16.43
C VAL A 62 8.65 -4.11 16.51
N ASN A 63 9.59 -3.58 15.72
CA ASN A 63 10.99 -4.03 15.73
C ASN A 63 11.79 -3.26 16.78
N PHE A 64 11.48 -1.98 16.95
CA PHE A 64 12.15 -1.09 17.88
C PHE A 64 11.25 0.07 18.25
N ALA A 65 11.21 0.44 19.53
CA ALA A 65 10.54 1.64 19.99
C ALA A 65 11.30 2.24 21.17
N PHE A 66 11.31 3.57 21.27
CA PHE A 66 11.70 4.24 22.51
C PHE A 66 10.91 5.53 22.68
N TYR A 67 10.78 5.98 23.92
CA TYR A 67 10.27 7.30 24.27
C TYR A 67 11.37 8.07 25.02
N GLY A 68 11.75 9.23 24.50
CA GLY A 68 12.82 10.03 25.08
C GLY A 68 13.39 11.05 24.09
N ARG A 69 14.63 11.45 24.32
CA ARG A 69 15.41 12.30 23.43
C ARG A 69 16.85 11.80 23.31
N GLU A 70 17.24 11.52 22.08
CA GLU A 70 18.63 11.23 21.73
C GLU A 70 19.51 12.50 21.71
N LYS A 71 20.83 12.28 21.78
CA LYS A 71 21.82 13.35 21.84
C LYS A 71 21.84 14.19 20.56
N ASN A 72 21.93 15.52 20.73
CA ASN A 72 22.19 16.47 19.63
C ASN A 72 21.18 16.41 18.47
N THR A 73 19.93 16.03 18.75
CA THR A 73 18.86 16.01 17.76
C THR A 73 17.93 17.21 17.90
N TYR A 74 17.60 17.84 16.77
CA TYR A 74 16.62 18.94 16.68
C TYR A 74 15.21 18.45 16.30
N LEU A 75 14.99 17.13 16.30
CA LEU A 75 13.68 16.55 16.04
C LEU A 75 12.64 17.11 17.04
N CYS A 76 11.46 17.43 16.52
CA CYS A 76 10.34 17.99 17.29
C CYS A 76 10.61 19.37 17.93
N MET A 77 11.52 20.17 17.34
CA MET A 77 11.88 21.52 17.81
C MET A 77 11.62 22.60 16.75
N GLU A 78 10.55 22.47 15.95
CA GLU A 78 10.29 23.31 14.76
C GLU A 78 10.35 24.83 15.03
N ASP A 79 10.05 25.28 16.25
CA ASP A 79 10.06 26.70 16.63
C ASP A 79 11.37 27.18 17.29
N SER A 80 12.35 26.29 17.50
CA SER A 80 13.55 26.58 18.33
C SER A 80 14.87 26.55 17.55
N ILE A 81 14.83 26.48 16.21
CA ILE A 81 16.02 26.32 15.37
C ILE A 81 16.96 27.52 15.56
N GLY A 82 18.08 27.29 16.27
CA GLY A 82 19.22 28.21 16.37
C GLY A 82 19.34 29.04 17.66
N LEU A 83 18.39 28.97 18.59
CA LEU A 83 18.40 29.82 19.81
C LEU A 83 18.61 29.06 21.13
N VAL A 84 18.45 27.73 21.13
CA VAL A 84 18.55 26.90 22.34
C VAL A 84 19.50 25.72 22.07
N PRO A 85 20.48 25.43 22.95
CA PRO A 85 21.26 24.21 22.84
C PRO A 85 20.32 22.99 22.87
N PRO A 86 20.61 21.92 22.10
CA PRO A 86 19.76 20.74 22.08
C PRO A 86 19.59 20.22 23.51
N PRO A 87 18.36 19.85 23.93
CA PRO A 87 18.10 19.44 25.30
C PRO A 87 18.91 18.20 25.68
N ASN A 88 19.06 17.98 26.98
CA ASN A 88 19.81 16.82 27.50
C ASN A 88 19.20 15.51 27.01
N VAL A 89 20.07 14.50 26.82
CA VAL A 89 19.65 13.14 26.53
C VAL A 89 18.78 12.63 27.67
N CYS A 90 17.64 12.05 27.35
CA CYS A 90 16.82 11.34 28.32
C CYS A 90 16.11 10.16 27.66
N TYR A 91 15.87 9.12 28.44
CA TYR A 91 15.12 7.95 28.03
C TYR A 91 14.16 7.64 29.16
N ILE A 92 12.94 7.26 28.82
CA ILE A 92 11.93 6.88 29.80
C ILE A 92 11.90 5.35 29.85
N ASP A 93 12.23 4.80 31.01
CA ASP A 93 12.39 3.36 31.19
C ASP A 93 11.04 2.63 31.11
N GLY A 94 11.03 1.49 30.41
CA GLY A 94 9.85 0.61 30.30
C GLY A 94 8.86 0.97 29.20
N ASP A 95 9.01 2.12 28.54
CA ASP A 95 8.07 2.58 27.51
C ASP A 95 8.13 1.77 26.21
N GLU A 96 9.29 1.20 25.91
CA GLU A 96 9.44 0.26 24.80
C GLU A 96 8.49 -0.94 25.01
N GLU A 97 8.44 -1.51 26.21
CA GLU A 97 7.54 -2.63 26.56
C GLU A 97 6.07 -2.24 26.44
N ILE A 98 5.72 -1.00 26.77
CA ILE A 98 4.38 -0.45 26.57
C ILE A 98 4.05 -0.42 25.09
N MET A 99 4.95 0.06 24.21
CA MET A 99 4.71 0.11 22.77
C MET A 99 4.60 -1.29 22.15
N TYR A 100 5.45 -2.23 22.57
CA TYR A 100 5.35 -3.63 22.16
C TYR A 100 4.00 -4.23 22.56
N LYS A 101 3.59 -4.10 23.83
CA LYS A 101 2.27 -4.59 24.32
C LYS A 101 1.09 -3.88 23.65
N LYS A 102 1.25 -2.60 23.33
CA LYS A 102 0.18 -1.78 22.75
C LYS A 102 -0.07 -2.13 21.29
N CYS A 103 0.97 -2.43 20.52
CA CYS A 103 0.87 -2.55 19.06
C CYS A 103 1.09 -3.96 18.51
N ASN A 104 1.91 -4.81 19.13
CA ASN A 104 2.21 -6.14 18.57
C ASN A 104 0.95 -7.00 18.43
N GLY A 105 0.82 -7.69 17.29
CA GLY A 105 -0.31 -8.58 17.03
C GLY A 105 -1.61 -7.86 16.69
N LYS A 106 -1.59 -6.53 16.52
CA LYS A 106 -2.75 -5.76 16.08
C LYS A 106 -2.57 -5.33 14.64
N ASN A 107 -3.65 -5.29 13.88
CA ASN A 107 -3.65 -4.75 12.52
C ASN A 107 -3.53 -3.20 12.51
N THR A 108 -4.04 -2.53 13.54
CA THR A 108 -3.90 -1.07 13.71
C THR A 108 -3.48 -0.71 15.13
N CYS A 109 -2.68 0.35 15.27
CA CYS A 109 -2.25 0.86 16.57
C CYS A 109 -2.16 2.39 16.56
N SER A 110 -2.86 3.06 17.47
CA SER A 110 -2.75 4.52 17.65
C SER A 110 -1.78 4.85 18.77
N ILE A 111 -0.78 5.67 18.44
CA ILE A 111 0.25 6.13 19.37
C ILE A 111 0.15 7.64 19.46
N PHE A 112 0.02 8.13 20.68
CA PHE A 112 0.02 9.54 21.03
C PHE A 112 1.06 9.75 22.12
N VAL A 113 1.62 10.96 22.17
CA VAL A 113 2.59 11.37 23.18
C VAL A 113 1.88 12.36 24.09
N ASP A 114 1.59 11.95 25.31
CA ASP A 114 1.13 12.87 26.36
C ASP A 114 2.37 13.45 27.06
N PRO A 115 2.59 14.77 27.00
CA PRO A 115 3.70 15.40 27.71
C PRO A 115 3.70 15.13 29.22
N ALA A 116 2.55 14.80 29.82
CA ALA A 116 2.48 14.42 31.24
C ALA A 116 3.18 13.10 31.55
N ASP A 117 3.25 12.18 30.57
CA ASP A 117 3.91 10.88 30.71
C ASP A 117 5.45 11.00 30.67
N ALA A 118 5.97 12.17 30.30
CA ALA A 118 7.40 12.40 30.15
C ALA A 118 8.18 12.43 31.49
N GLY A 119 7.50 12.64 32.62
CA GLY A 119 8.14 12.73 33.94
C GLY A 119 9.36 13.67 33.95
N ASP A 120 10.49 13.17 34.43
CA ASP A 120 11.76 13.91 34.52
C ASP A 120 12.38 14.26 33.15
N CYS A 121 11.88 13.65 32.06
CA CYS A 121 12.32 13.89 30.68
C CYS A 121 11.53 15.04 30.02
N ALA A 122 10.55 15.65 30.71
CA ALA A 122 9.69 16.71 30.17
C ALA A 122 10.46 17.95 29.67
N ASP A 123 11.46 18.42 30.42
CA ASP A 123 12.29 19.58 30.05
C ASP A 123 13.15 19.31 28.80
N SER A 124 13.30 18.05 28.43
CA SER A 124 14.02 17.62 27.25
C SER A 124 13.13 17.46 26.02
N ILE A 125 11.83 17.79 26.06
CA ILE A 125 10.90 17.68 24.91
C ILE A 125 10.98 16.28 24.27
N PRO A 126 10.60 15.20 24.97
CA PRO A 126 10.81 13.85 24.44
C PRO A 126 9.85 13.53 23.31
N TYR A 127 10.26 12.63 22.43
CA TYR A 127 9.48 12.13 21.31
C TYR A 127 9.48 10.60 21.32
N VAL A 128 8.45 10.01 20.72
CA VAL A 128 8.43 8.56 20.48
C VAL A 128 9.02 8.29 19.12
N PHE A 129 10.00 7.41 19.06
CA PHE A 129 10.45 6.80 17.82
C PHE A 129 9.93 5.37 17.79
N ILE A 130 9.33 4.98 16.66
CA ILE A 130 8.89 3.59 16.47
C ILE A 130 9.24 3.11 15.08
N ARG A 131 9.81 1.92 15.04
CA ARG A 131 10.09 1.13 13.84
C ARG A 131 9.26 -0.13 13.92
N HIS A 132 8.46 -0.40 12.89
CA HIS A 132 7.66 -1.60 12.81
C HIS A 132 7.66 -2.20 11.41
N THR A 133 7.33 -3.48 11.38
CA THR A 133 6.97 -4.24 10.20
C THR A 133 5.52 -4.69 10.32
N CYS A 134 4.93 -5.06 9.20
CA CYS A 134 3.67 -5.78 9.16
C CYS A 134 3.99 -7.23 8.82
N THR A 135 3.39 -8.18 9.52
CA THR A 135 3.65 -9.63 9.39
C THR A 135 2.34 -10.41 9.35
N ASN A 136 2.39 -11.74 9.29
CA ASN A 136 1.20 -12.60 9.27
C ASN A 136 0.17 -12.22 8.19
N PHE A 137 0.65 -11.69 7.06
CA PHE A 137 -0.19 -11.53 5.90
C PHE A 137 -0.74 -12.91 5.53
N VAL A 138 -2.04 -12.98 5.29
CA VAL A 138 -2.61 -14.13 4.63
C VAL A 138 -1.91 -14.24 3.27
N THR A 139 -1.15 -15.31 3.09
CA THR A 139 -0.53 -15.59 1.80
C THR A 139 -1.59 -16.29 0.94
N PRO A 140 -1.96 -15.73 -0.23
CA PRO A 140 -2.84 -16.41 -1.16
C PRO A 140 -2.28 -17.79 -1.52
N SER A 141 -3.14 -18.80 -1.65
CA SER A 141 -2.72 -20.05 -2.28
C SER A 141 -2.54 -19.81 -3.77
N ILE A 142 -1.44 -20.31 -4.31
CA ILE A 142 -1.06 -20.07 -5.70
C ILE A 142 -1.11 -21.37 -6.47
N GLU A 143 -1.77 -21.34 -7.62
CA GLU A 143 -1.70 -22.39 -8.62
C GLU A 143 -1.24 -21.78 -9.94
N ALA A 144 -0.56 -22.57 -10.76
CA ALA A 144 -0.08 -22.13 -12.05
C ALA A 144 -0.23 -23.25 -13.06
N SER A 145 -0.15 -22.90 -14.35
CA SER A 145 -0.22 -23.86 -15.45
C SER A 145 0.86 -24.94 -15.34
N THR A 146 2.12 -24.59 -15.63
CA THR A 146 3.28 -25.46 -15.45
C THR A 146 4.45 -24.64 -14.93
N ALA A 147 4.86 -24.85 -13.68
CA ALA A 147 6.05 -24.18 -13.14
C ALA A 147 7.32 -24.64 -13.87
N ALA A 148 8.24 -23.71 -14.15
CA ALA A 148 9.55 -24.03 -14.67
C ALA A 148 10.40 -24.77 -13.61
N PRO A 149 11.35 -25.62 -14.03
CA PRO A 149 12.23 -26.32 -13.10
C PRO A 149 12.96 -25.36 -12.16
N GLY A 150 12.85 -25.60 -10.85
CA GLY A 150 13.48 -24.76 -9.82
C GLY A 150 12.70 -23.49 -9.48
N SER A 151 11.53 -23.28 -10.09
CA SER A 151 10.62 -22.20 -9.71
C SER A 151 9.68 -22.66 -8.59
N ASP A 152 9.56 -21.83 -7.56
CA ASP A 152 8.62 -22.02 -6.44
C ASP A 152 7.58 -20.90 -6.47
N THR A 153 6.30 -21.24 -6.34
CA THR A 153 5.22 -20.26 -6.23
C THR A 153 5.38 -19.33 -5.03
N ALA A 154 6.04 -19.79 -3.95
CA ALA A 154 6.40 -18.94 -2.82
C ALA A 154 7.22 -17.72 -3.25
N ASN A 155 7.96 -17.82 -4.37
CA ASN A 155 8.79 -16.73 -4.88
C ASN A 155 8.01 -15.48 -5.32
N ILE A 156 6.70 -15.60 -5.58
CA ILE A 156 5.83 -14.46 -5.95
C ILE A 156 5.62 -13.50 -4.78
N PHE A 157 5.76 -14.02 -3.56
CA PHE A 157 5.70 -13.26 -2.33
C PHE A 157 7.03 -13.25 -1.59
N ASP A 158 8.04 -14.01 -2.07
CA ASP A 158 9.43 -13.91 -1.60
C ASP A 158 10.00 -12.58 -2.07
N ARG A 159 10.53 -11.85 -1.10
CA ARG A 159 11.03 -10.48 -1.28
C ARG A 159 12.51 -10.43 -1.50
N SER A 160 13.12 -11.58 -1.73
CA SER A 160 14.45 -11.66 -2.28
C SER A 160 14.45 -10.99 -3.65
N LEU A 161 15.32 -10.00 -3.84
CA LEU A 161 15.47 -9.35 -5.15
C LEU A 161 15.91 -10.32 -6.26
N SER A 162 16.38 -11.51 -5.87
CA SER A 162 16.85 -12.59 -6.73
C SER A 162 15.82 -13.70 -6.98
N SER A 163 14.72 -13.76 -6.21
CA SER A 163 13.66 -14.74 -6.43
C SER A 163 12.66 -14.23 -7.46
N HIS A 164 12.15 -15.14 -8.28
CA HIS A 164 10.99 -14.93 -9.14
C HIS A 164 10.31 -16.27 -9.38
N PHE A 165 9.04 -16.19 -9.77
CA PHE A 165 8.29 -17.31 -10.31
C PHE A 165 8.34 -17.30 -11.84
N GLU A 166 8.46 -18.48 -12.42
CA GLU A 166 8.53 -18.70 -13.86
C GLU A 166 7.63 -19.88 -14.25
N THR A 167 6.81 -19.70 -15.27
CA THR A 167 6.13 -20.81 -15.95
C THR A 167 7.03 -21.40 -17.05
N GLN A 168 6.74 -22.62 -17.49
CA GLN A 168 7.32 -23.13 -18.72
C GLN A 168 6.82 -22.34 -19.94
N TYR A 169 7.42 -22.58 -21.11
CA TYR A 169 6.90 -22.04 -22.36
C TYR A 169 5.62 -22.79 -22.76
N GLU A 170 4.52 -22.07 -22.88
CA GLU A 170 3.20 -22.65 -23.18
C GLU A 170 2.42 -21.75 -24.12
N ALA A 171 1.31 -22.25 -24.67
CA ALA A 171 0.43 -21.46 -25.52
C ALA A 171 -0.29 -20.33 -24.75
N GLN A 172 -0.66 -20.59 -23.49
CA GLN A 172 -1.39 -19.68 -22.60
C GLN A 172 -0.98 -19.93 -21.15
N PRO A 173 0.21 -19.48 -20.72
CA PRO A 173 0.61 -19.61 -19.32
C PRO A 173 -0.29 -18.78 -18.42
N TRP A 174 -0.58 -19.31 -17.24
CA TRP A 174 -1.45 -18.68 -16.26
C TRP A 174 -0.99 -18.93 -14.82
N LEU A 175 -1.44 -18.05 -13.95
CA LEU A 175 -1.26 -18.09 -12.50
C LEU A 175 -2.57 -17.68 -11.82
N THR A 176 -3.07 -18.52 -10.93
CA THR A 176 -4.22 -18.22 -10.07
C THR A 176 -3.74 -17.93 -8.66
N LEU A 177 -4.21 -16.83 -8.09
CA LEU A 177 -4.05 -16.49 -6.68
C LEU A 177 -5.43 -16.61 -6.02
N THR A 178 -5.56 -17.53 -5.07
CA THR A 178 -6.77 -17.73 -4.29
C THR A 178 -6.57 -17.15 -2.89
N LEU A 179 -7.43 -16.19 -2.55
CA LEU A 179 -7.49 -15.54 -1.25
C LEU A 179 -8.22 -16.45 -0.26
N ASN A 180 -7.89 -16.35 1.03
CA ASN A 180 -8.59 -17.08 2.08
C ASN A 180 -9.99 -16.50 2.39
N LYS A 181 -10.29 -15.30 1.89
CA LYS A 181 -11.51 -14.56 2.11
C LYS A 181 -11.86 -13.79 0.85
N SER A 182 -13.15 -13.69 0.53
CA SER A 182 -13.65 -12.85 -0.55
C SER A 182 -13.43 -11.38 -0.23
N MET A 183 -12.88 -10.61 -1.18
CA MET A 183 -12.58 -9.19 -1.02
C MET A 183 -12.95 -8.39 -2.26
N ILE A 184 -13.25 -7.11 -2.08
CA ILE A 184 -13.39 -6.17 -3.20
C ILE A 184 -11.98 -5.75 -3.64
N VAL A 185 -11.47 -6.41 -4.68
CA VAL A 185 -10.19 -6.08 -5.30
C VAL A 185 -10.38 -4.83 -6.15
N THR A 186 -9.62 -3.77 -5.85
CA THR A 186 -9.69 -2.50 -6.60
C THR A 186 -8.52 -2.33 -7.56
N ARG A 187 -7.36 -2.88 -7.20
CA ARG A 187 -6.13 -2.76 -7.98
C ARG A 187 -5.27 -4.00 -7.80
N VAL A 188 -4.65 -4.44 -8.88
CA VAL A 188 -3.60 -5.44 -8.86
C VAL A 188 -2.38 -4.86 -9.57
N THR A 189 -1.22 -4.90 -8.95
CA THR A 189 0.04 -4.52 -9.57
C THR A 189 0.90 -5.77 -9.69
N VAL A 190 1.32 -6.09 -10.91
CA VAL A 190 2.15 -7.26 -11.22
C VAL A 190 3.53 -6.77 -11.64
N HIS A 191 4.53 -7.05 -10.82
CA HIS A 191 5.92 -6.79 -11.12
C HIS A 191 6.51 -7.99 -11.85
N PHE A 192 6.87 -7.79 -13.11
CA PHE A 192 7.44 -8.84 -13.95
C PHE A 192 8.96 -8.92 -13.78
N HIS A 193 9.52 -10.10 -14.00
CA HIS A 193 10.96 -10.27 -14.14
C HIS A 193 11.38 -9.75 -15.53
N ASP A 194 12.36 -8.85 -15.55
CA ASP A 194 12.86 -8.23 -16.77
C ASP A 194 13.88 -9.16 -17.47
N ASP A 195 13.38 -9.95 -18.42
CA ASP A 195 14.18 -10.79 -19.32
C ASP A 195 13.43 -10.94 -20.65
N GLU A 196 14.14 -10.85 -21.77
CA GLU A 196 13.59 -10.95 -23.12
C GLU A 196 12.94 -12.31 -23.42
N LYS A 197 13.26 -13.35 -22.65
CA LYS A 197 12.64 -14.68 -22.78
C LYS A 197 11.18 -14.71 -22.31
N PHE A 198 10.75 -13.75 -21.50
CA PHE A 198 9.41 -13.70 -20.94
C PHE A 198 8.42 -12.94 -21.82
N ILE A 199 7.15 -13.22 -21.57
CA ILE A 199 6.05 -12.55 -22.23
C ILE A 199 6.08 -11.06 -21.89
N ASP A 200 6.00 -10.22 -22.92
CA ASP A 200 5.84 -8.77 -22.78
C ASP A 200 4.65 -8.48 -21.84
N PRO A 201 4.88 -7.75 -20.74
CA PRO A 201 3.82 -7.36 -19.81
C PRO A 201 2.57 -6.81 -20.51
N SER A 202 2.71 -6.12 -21.66
CA SER A 202 1.61 -5.60 -22.48
C SER A 202 0.59 -6.65 -22.93
N LYS A 203 0.98 -7.93 -22.95
CA LYS A 203 0.13 -9.07 -23.35
C LYS A 203 -0.53 -9.78 -22.17
N VAL A 204 -0.17 -9.41 -20.95
CA VAL A 204 -0.70 -9.99 -19.72
C VAL A 204 -2.05 -9.37 -19.38
N VAL A 205 -2.96 -10.23 -18.93
CA VAL A 205 -4.33 -9.91 -18.53
C VAL A 205 -4.52 -10.36 -17.09
N VAL A 206 -5.25 -9.56 -16.31
CA VAL A 206 -5.68 -9.92 -14.95
C VAL A 206 -7.19 -10.03 -14.90
N GLN A 207 -7.70 -11.11 -14.34
CA GLN A 207 -9.11 -11.34 -14.07
C GLN A 207 -9.32 -11.54 -12.57
N VAL A 208 -10.45 -11.05 -12.05
CA VAL A 208 -10.96 -11.39 -10.71
C VAL A 208 -12.16 -12.31 -10.86
N THR A 209 -12.28 -13.32 -10.01
CA THR A 209 -13.29 -14.38 -10.09
C THR A 209 -13.47 -15.05 -8.74
N ASN A 210 -14.38 -16.02 -8.63
CA ASN A 210 -14.48 -16.84 -7.44
C ASN A 210 -13.61 -18.10 -7.59
N ALA A 211 -13.02 -18.57 -6.50
CA ALA A 211 -12.19 -19.77 -6.46
C ALA A 211 -12.97 -21.02 -6.89
N SER A 212 -14.28 -21.06 -6.64
CA SER A 212 -15.16 -22.12 -7.13
C SER A 212 -15.19 -22.22 -8.66
N ASP A 213 -15.00 -21.09 -9.35
CA ASP A 213 -15.08 -21.01 -10.81
C ASP A 213 -13.76 -21.47 -11.45
N THR A 214 -12.66 -21.54 -10.68
CA THR A 214 -11.33 -21.94 -11.15
C THR A 214 -10.94 -23.37 -10.75
N ALA A 215 -11.54 -23.92 -9.69
CA ALA A 215 -11.08 -25.16 -9.04
C ALA A 215 -11.13 -26.44 -9.88
N ASN A 216 -11.83 -26.45 -11.02
CA ASN A 216 -12.00 -27.65 -11.87
C ASN A 216 -11.58 -27.44 -13.33
N GLU A 217 -11.03 -26.27 -13.66
CA GLU A 217 -10.70 -25.93 -15.04
C GLU A 217 -9.23 -26.20 -15.34
N SER A 218 -8.97 -26.90 -16.43
CA SER A 218 -7.60 -27.10 -16.96
C SER A 218 -6.93 -25.77 -17.38
N SER A 219 -7.74 -24.72 -17.57
CA SER A 219 -7.31 -23.35 -17.76
C SER A 219 -8.36 -22.41 -17.13
N PRO A 220 -8.04 -21.69 -16.04
CA PRO A 220 -8.96 -20.78 -15.36
C PRO A 220 -9.18 -19.47 -16.13
N ILE A 221 -8.90 -19.45 -17.44
CA ILE A 221 -9.00 -18.28 -18.31
C ILE A 221 -10.45 -18.13 -18.79
N ASN A 222 -11.02 -16.93 -18.60
CA ASN A 222 -12.39 -16.60 -19.02
C ASN A 222 -13.48 -17.51 -18.42
N THR A 223 -13.30 -17.92 -17.16
CA THR A 223 -14.33 -18.66 -16.41
C THR A 223 -15.62 -17.85 -16.31
N SER A 224 -16.76 -18.54 -16.24
CA SER A 224 -18.06 -17.90 -16.06
C SER A 224 -18.06 -17.06 -14.78
N GLY A 225 -18.39 -15.78 -14.88
CA GLY A 225 -18.38 -14.86 -13.73
C GLY A 225 -17.07 -14.11 -13.52
N SER A 226 -16.00 -14.47 -14.23
CA SER A 226 -14.75 -13.69 -14.20
C SER A 226 -14.94 -12.29 -14.79
N ARG A 227 -14.29 -11.30 -14.17
CA ARG A 227 -14.23 -9.92 -14.69
C ARG A 227 -12.79 -9.53 -14.97
N THR A 228 -12.55 -9.04 -16.18
CA THR A 228 -11.22 -8.58 -16.58
C THR A 228 -10.94 -7.19 -16.01
N CYS A 229 -9.80 -7.03 -15.36
CA CYS A 229 -9.33 -5.74 -14.86
C CYS A 229 -8.75 -4.89 -16.00
N PHE A 230 -8.91 -3.57 -15.91
CA PHE A 230 -8.43 -2.62 -16.91
C PHE A 230 -6.97 -2.29 -16.66
N LYS A 231 -6.12 -2.55 -17.65
CA LYS A 231 -4.70 -2.24 -17.56
C LYS A 231 -4.44 -0.73 -17.68
N ASP A 232 -3.64 -0.19 -16.77
CA ASP A 232 -3.14 1.18 -16.85
C ASP A 232 -2.13 1.32 -18.00
N ALA A 233 -2.47 2.12 -19.01
CA ALA A 233 -1.64 2.32 -20.19
C ALA A 233 -0.33 3.07 -19.89
N TRP A 234 -0.26 3.83 -18.78
CA TRP A 234 0.91 4.63 -18.42
C TRP A 234 1.86 3.91 -17.47
N LEU A 235 1.33 3.02 -16.61
CA LEU A 235 2.11 2.34 -15.59
C LEU A 235 2.41 0.87 -15.90
N GLY A 236 1.93 0.31 -17.02
CA GLY A 236 2.38 -0.94 -17.66
C GLY A 236 2.22 -2.25 -16.86
N MET A 237 1.97 -2.15 -15.57
CA MET A 237 2.01 -3.24 -14.58
C MET A 237 0.82 -3.18 -13.61
N THR A 238 0.03 -2.09 -13.66
CA THR A 238 -1.11 -1.88 -12.77
C THR A 238 -2.42 -2.15 -13.50
N TYR A 239 -3.33 -2.87 -12.85
CA TYR A 239 -4.63 -3.27 -13.34
C TYR A 239 -5.70 -2.78 -12.36
N TYR A 240 -6.68 -2.02 -12.85
CA TYR A 240 -7.81 -1.54 -12.06
C TYR A 240 -8.99 -2.49 -12.20
N CYS A 241 -9.43 -3.05 -11.09
CA CYS A 241 -10.53 -3.98 -11.02
C CYS A 241 -11.75 -3.23 -10.50
N PHE A 242 -12.56 -2.65 -11.39
CA PHE A 242 -13.82 -1.99 -11.00
C PHE A 242 -14.89 -3.06 -10.80
N ASN A 243 -14.75 -3.84 -9.73
CA ASN A 243 -15.76 -4.78 -9.31
C ASN A 243 -16.31 -4.35 -7.94
N ASN A 244 -17.63 -4.32 -7.80
CA ASN A 244 -18.27 -4.12 -6.48
C ASN A 244 -18.52 -5.47 -5.79
N ASP A 245 -18.38 -6.57 -6.53
CA ASP A 245 -18.55 -7.91 -6.01
C ASP A 245 -17.26 -8.34 -5.30
N ALA A 246 -17.40 -8.98 -4.13
CA ALA A 246 -16.28 -9.61 -3.46
C ALA A 246 -15.84 -10.86 -4.24
N ASN A 247 -14.54 -11.01 -4.46
CA ASN A 247 -13.93 -12.14 -5.17
C ASN A 247 -12.85 -12.74 -4.26
N ASP A 248 -12.72 -14.06 -4.26
CA ASP A 248 -11.68 -14.79 -3.52
C ASP A 248 -10.63 -15.42 -4.45
N ALA A 249 -10.66 -15.12 -5.75
CA ALA A 249 -9.61 -15.52 -6.67
C ALA A 249 -9.27 -14.46 -7.72
N MET A 250 -8.06 -14.53 -8.24
CA MET A 250 -7.62 -13.76 -9.40
C MET A 250 -6.72 -14.60 -10.28
N VAL A 251 -6.80 -14.36 -11.59
CA VAL A 251 -6.04 -15.09 -12.61
C VAL A 251 -5.20 -14.09 -13.40
N ILE A 252 -3.89 -14.30 -13.42
CA ILE A 252 -2.92 -13.56 -14.21
C ILE A 252 -2.49 -14.47 -15.35
N PHE A 253 -2.72 -14.08 -16.60
CA PHE A 253 -2.45 -14.95 -17.75
C PHE A 253 -2.04 -14.18 -18.98
N SER A 254 -1.47 -14.89 -19.96
CA SER A 254 -1.21 -14.36 -21.29
C SER A 254 -2.11 -15.00 -22.35
N LYS A 255 -2.55 -14.19 -23.32
CA LYS A 255 -3.25 -14.67 -24.53
C LYS A 255 -2.30 -15.06 -25.66
N VAL A 256 -1.00 -14.84 -25.49
CA VAL A 256 0.03 -15.20 -26.46
C VAL A 256 0.97 -16.26 -25.87
N PRO A 257 1.55 -17.12 -26.73
CA PRO A 257 2.51 -18.12 -26.28
C PRO A 257 3.77 -17.51 -25.65
N GLY A 258 4.32 -18.18 -24.65
CA GLY A 258 5.54 -17.78 -23.96
C GLY A 258 5.63 -18.32 -22.54
N ALA A 259 6.56 -17.79 -21.75
CA ALA A 259 6.70 -18.02 -20.31
C ALA A 259 6.36 -16.74 -19.53
N LEU A 260 5.65 -16.87 -18.40
CA LEU A 260 5.43 -15.77 -17.47
C LEU A 260 6.58 -15.73 -16.45
N GLY A 261 7.28 -14.60 -16.36
CA GLY A 261 8.23 -14.30 -15.29
C GLY A 261 7.63 -13.27 -14.33
N ILE A 262 7.21 -13.70 -13.14
CA ILE A 262 6.57 -12.83 -12.13
C ILE A 262 7.49 -12.71 -10.93
N LYS A 263 7.84 -11.48 -10.58
CA LYS A 263 8.64 -11.17 -9.38
C LYS A 263 7.76 -10.94 -8.16
N GLU A 264 6.71 -10.14 -8.30
CA GLU A 264 5.85 -9.78 -7.17
C GLU A 264 4.44 -9.45 -7.65
N VAL A 265 3.44 -9.80 -6.83
CA VAL A 265 2.05 -9.35 -7.03
C VAL A 265 1.58 -8.58 -5.80
N VAL A 266 1.13 -7.35 -6.02
CA VAL A 266 0.57 -6.47 -4.99
C VAL A 266 -0.93 -6.29 -5.25
N ILE A 267 -1.76 -6.58 -4.24
CA ILE A 267 -3.22 -6.52 -4.37
C ILE A 267 -3.73 -5.41 -3.45
N SER A 268 -4.43 -4.42 -4.01
CA SER A 268 -5.15 -3.41 -3.21
C SER A 268 -6.63 -3.77 -3.13
N THR A 269 -7.14 -3.77 -1.91
CA THR A 269 -8.54 -4.11 -1.62
C THR A 269 -9.19 -2.99 -0.83
N VAL A 270 -10.52 -2.94 -0.82
CA VAL A 270 -11.25 -2.21 0.21
C VAL A 270 -11.83 -3.23 1.18
N PRO A 271 -11.75 -3.00 2.50
CA PRO A 271 -12.50 -3.81 3.43
C PRO A 271 -13.99 -3.73 3.05
N GLU A 272 -14.63 -4.89 3.04
CA GLU A 272 -16.08 -5.01 2.87
C GLU A 272 -16.75 -4.00 3.83
N PHE A 273 -17.66 -3.16 3.33
CA PHE A 273 -18.38 -2.24 4.18
C PHE A 273 -19.06 -3.05 5.28
N VAL A 274 -18.55 -2.95 6.51
CA VAL A 274 -19.32 -3.39 7.67
C VAL A 274 -20.51 -2.47 7.71
N ASP A 275 -21.69 -3.00 7.38
CA ASP A 275 -22.95 -2.29 7.57
C ASP A 275 -22.96 -1.78 9.01
N ILE A 276 -22.88 -0.46 9.15
CA ILE A 276 -23.05 0.19 10.44
C ILE A 276 -24.56 0.14 10.69
N ALA A 277 -24.99 -0.91 11.37
CA ALA A 277 -26.35 -1.05 11.89
C ALA A 277 -26.68 0.03 12.92
#